data_AF-A0A2V6DC62-F1
#
_entry.id   AF-A0A2V6DC62-F1
#
_cell.length_a   1.000
_cell.length_b   1.000
_cell.length_c   1.000
_cell.angle_alpha   90.00
_cell.angle_beta   90.00
_cell.angle_gamma   90.00
#
_symmetry.space_group_name_H-M   'P 1'
#
loop_
_entity.id
_entity.type
_entity.pdbx_description
1 polymer ?
#
loop_
_entity_poly.entity_id
_entity_poly.type
_entity_poly.pdbx_seq_one_letter_code
_entity_poly.pdbx_strand_id
1 'polypeptide(L)'
;AIRWLIQMTAVKSMSFGTSCGVAAIAVLLTSATAFAGNWPFNNRRHYFIAHDYVENLLSGVQPNGLLLTQDWQVASPMFYAQQIEQRRRDVKVVDVNLLRRSWYFDYLRRTYPDLIERSREKIEMFVEDLKAWERDPAEFKSNALLTQKISTAFLEMIQSIVTNESAVGPVYMTRDLLLPDTTNGAVTQWLTQSYQLVPHGLVFNLTRDSRFHDSPDVQLETRGLADGSVRFEKDDVVNLKILPGYTSMLINRGRYLAAFNQHARAIIAFKEALILDPNLAAAREGLAESTAKLPSP
;
A
#
# COMPACT_ATOMS: atom_id res chain seq x y z
N ALA A 1 71.25 -4.66 21.76
CA ALA A 1 70.04 -4.30 21.00
C ALA A 1 68.86 -5.27 21.25
N ILE A 2 69.04 -6.60 21.20
CA ILE A 2 67.92 -7.56 21.26
C ILE A 2 67.31 -7.76 22.68
N ARG A 3 68.08 -7.61 23.76
CA ARG A 3 67.55 -7.71 25.14
C ARG A 3 66.59 -6.60 25.56
N TRP A 4 66.66 -5.43 24.91
CA TRP A 4 65.79 -4.29 25.23
C TRP A 4 64.39 -4.44 24.62
N LEU A 5 64.29 -5.08 23.44
CA LEU A 5 63.02 -5.41 22.79
C LEU A 5 62.21 -6.48 23.56
N ILE A 6 62.86 -7.38 24.30
CA ILE A 6 62.19 -8.42 25.09
C ILE A 6 61.61 -7.87 26.41
N GLN A 7 62.11 -6.73 26.90
CA GLN A 7 61.56 -6.09 28.11
C GLN A 7 60.30 -5.24 27.86
N MET A 8 59.97 -4.92 26.60
CA MET A 8 58.74 -4.20 26.27
C MET A 8 57.48 -5.09 26.23
N THR A 9 57.62 -6.42 26.39
CA THR A 9 56.50 -7.38 26.41
C THR A 9 56.37 -8.14 27.73
N ALA A 10 56.87 -7.58 28.84
CA ALA A 10 56.49 -8.05 30.16
C ALA A 10 55.08 -7.53 30.50
N VAL A 11 54.05 -8.20 29.98
CA VAL A 11 52.68 -8.01 30.45
C VAL A 11 52.67 -8.38 31.94
N LYS A 12 52.61 -7.38 32.82
CA LYS A 12 52.38 -7.62 34.26
C LYS A 12 51.12 -8.48 34.37
N SER A 13 51.23 -9.65 35.00
CA SER A 13 50.07 -10.49 35.27
C SER A 13 49.10 -9.71 36.15
N MET A 14 47.92 -9.41 35.61
CA MET A 14 46.86 -8.76 36.38
C MET A 14 46.27 -9.78 37.35
N SER A 15 45.90 -9.33 38.56
CA SER A 15 45.18 -10.21 39.49
C SER A 15 43.86 -10.67 38.85
N PHE A 16 43.41 -11.88 39.19
CA PHE A 16 42.18 -12.46 38.64
C PHE A 16 40.97 -11.53 38.82
N GLY A 17 40.85 -10.88 39.98
CA GLY A 17 39.78 -9.90 40.26
C GLY A 17 39.86 -8.63 39.39
N THR A 18 41.07 -8.13 39.13
CA THR A 18 41.26 -6.97 38.22
C THR A 18 40.94 -7.35 36.77
N SER A 19 41.29 -8.57 36.34
CA SER A 19 40.97 -9.08 34.99
C SER A 19 39.46 -9.24 34.78
N CYS A 20 38.75 -9.83 35.75
CA CYS A 20 37.28 -9.92 35.71
C CYS A 20 36.61 -8.55 35.69
N GLY A 21 37.12 -7.58 36.47
CA GLY A 21 36.61 -6.21 36.47
C GLY A 21 36.78 -5.50 35.12
N VAL A 22 37.95 -5.63 34.50
CA VAL A 22 38.21 -5.05 33.16
C VAL A 22 37.34 -5.71 32.09
N ALA A 23 37.20 -7.03 32.11
CA ALA A 23 36.32 -7.75 31.18
C ALA A 23 34.85 -7.32 31.34
N ALA A 24 34.36 -7.18 32.58
CA ALA A 24 33.00 -6.73 32.85
C ALA A 24 32.76 -5.29 32.35
N ILE A 25 33.71 -4.38 32.58
CA ILE A 25 33.64 -3.00 32.07
C ILE A 25 33.64 -2.99 30.53
N ALA A 26 34.49 -3.79 29.89
CA ALA A 26 34.55 -3.89 28.43
C ALA A 26 33.21 -4.37 27.85
N VAL A 27 32.63 -5.43 28.41
CA VAL A 27 31.30 -5.92 28.01
C VAL A 27 30.23 -4.85 28.19
N LEU A 28 30.19 -4.20 29.35
CA LEU A 28 29.22 -3.13 29.63
C LEU A 28 29.35 -1.97 28.65
N LEU A 29 30.57 -1.52 28.35
CA LEU A 29 30.82 -0.44 27.40
C LEU A 29 30.42 -0.84 25.98
N THR A 30 30.76 -2.04 25.53
CA THR A 30 30.35 -2.54 24.21
C THR A 30 28.83 -2.63 24.10
N SER A 31 28.16 -3.20 25.10
CA SER A 31 26.70 -3.29 25.13
C SER A 31 26.02 -1.92 25.21
N ALA A 32 26.52 -0.99 26.04
CA ALA A 32 25.97 0.35 26.15
C ALA A 32 26.15 1.15 24.85
N THR A 33 27.31 1.02 24.20
CA THR A 33 27.59 1.68 22.91
C THR A 33 26.70 1.11 21.82
N ALA A 34 26.56 -0.23 21.76
CA ALA A 34 25.65 -0.88 20.82
C ALA A 34 24.20 -0.45 21.06
N PHE A 35 23.73 -0.44 22.32
CA PHE A 35 22.38 0.00 22.66
C PHE A 35 22.16 1.47 22.27
N ALA A 36 23.04 2.38 22.67
CA ALA A 36 22.91 3.80 22.37
C ALA A 36 22.98 4.09 20.86
N GLY A 37 23.87 3.41 20.14
CA GLY A 37 23.99 3.55 18.68
C GLY A 37 22.80 2.99 17.91
N ASN A 38 22.20 1.90 18.39
CA ASN A 38 21.07 1.24 17.73
C ASN A 38 19.70 1.79 18.17
N TRP A 39 19.59 2.41 19.35
CA TRP A 39 18.32 2.86 19.90
C TRP A 39 17.55 3.82 18.98
N PRO A 40 18.16 4.85 18.37
CA PRO A 40 17.44 5.75 17.46
C PRO A 40 16.86 5.06 16.21
N PHE A 41 17.47 3.95 15.75
CA PHE A 41 17.03 3.20 14.58
C PHE A 41 16.03 2.10 14.92
N ASN A 42 16.10 1.55 16.13
CA ASN A 42 15.25 0.44 16.57
C ASN A 42 14.05 0.88 17.41
N ASN A 43 14.06 2.10 17.94
CA ASN A 43 12.94 2.64 18.69
C ASN A 43 11.77 2.99 17.75
N ARG A 44 10.77 2.11 17.70
CA ARG A 44 9.57 2.24 16.87
C ARG A 44 8.38 2.89 17.58
N ARG A 45 8.58 3.54 18.73
CA ARG A 45 7.48 4.14 19.51
C ARG A 45 6.66 5.20 18.76
N HIS A 46 7.19 5.73 17.66
CA HIS A 46 6.52 6.70 16.79
C HIS A 46 6.32 6.16 15.35
N TYR A 47 6.39 4.84 15.16
CA TYR A 47 6.18 4.21 13.87
C TYR A 47 4.68 3.99 13.63
N PHE A 48 4.00 5.00 13.07
CA PHE A 48 2.55 4.96 12.81
C PHE A 48 2.20 4.70 11.34
N ILE A 49 3.20 4.45 10.48
CA ILE A 49 3.03 4.40 9.02
C ILE A 49 1.89 3.49 8.57
N ALA A 50 1.84 2.24 9.07
CA ALA A 50 0.79 1.31 8.66
C ALA A 50 -0.61 1.73 9.15
N HIS A 51 -0.70 2.27 10.36
CA HIS A 51 -1.96 2.76 10.93
C HIS A 51 -2.47 3.97 10.15
N ASP A 52 -1.62 4.98 9.97
CA ASP A 52 -1.99 6.20 9.25
C ASP A 52 -2.30 5.90 7.78
N TYR A 53 -1.61 4.95 7.15
CA TYR A 53 -1.92 4.55 5.78
C TYR A 53 -3.33 3.95 5.66
N VAL A 54 -3.73 3.09 6.60
CA VAL A 54 -5.09 2.53 6.64
C VAL A 54 -6.13 3.63 6.87
N GLU A 55 -5.95 4.49 7.85
CA GLU A 55 -6.89 5.58 8.15
C GLU A 55 -7.04 6.53 6.95
N ASN A 56 -5.92 6.89 6.31
CA ASN A 56 -5.93 7.74 5.12
C ASN A 56 -6.62 7.06 3.92
N LEU A 57 -6.39 5.77 3.68
CA LEU A 57 -7.11 5.03 2.63
C LEU A 57 -8.61 4.97 2.90
N LEU A 58 -9.01 4.62 4.12
CA LEU A 58 -10.41 4.50 4.51
C LEU A 58 -11.14 5.85 4.51
N SER A 59 -10.45 6.95 4.81
CA SER A 59 -11.02 8.29 4.76
C SER A 59 -11.46 8.72 3.35
N GLY A 60 -10.85 8.14 2.30
CA GLY A 60 -11.28 8.31 0.90
C GLY A 60 -12.42 7.39 0.47
N VAL A 61 -12.86 6.46 1.32
CA VAL A 61 -13.90 5.47 0.98
C VAL A 61 -15.19 5.81 1.72
N GLN A 62 -16.28 6.03 0.98
CA GLN A 62 -17.60 6.29 1.56
C GLN A 62 -18.19 5.05 2.26
N PRO A 63 -19.19 5.23 3.15
CA PRO A 63 -19.83 4.12 3.84
C PRO A 63 -20.34 3.03 2.90
N ASN A 64 -20.19 1.76 3.32
CA ASN A 64 -20.59 0.56 2.54
C ASN A 64 -19.86 0.37 1.19
N GLY A 65 -18.80 1.13 0.93
CA GLY A 65 -18.03 1.04 -0.31
C GLY A 65 -17.25 -0.27 -0.45
N LEU A 66 -16.99 -0.68 -1.69
CA LEU A 66 -16.05 -1.75 -2.04
C LEU A 66 -14.69 -1.13 -2.35
N LEU A 67 -13.61 -1.61 -1.74
CA LEU A 67 -12.25 -1.25 -2.07
C LEU A 67 -11.51 -2.46 -2.64
N LEU A 68 -11.09 -2.36 -3.90
CA LEU A 68 -10.21 -3.31 -4.55
C LEU A 68 -8.75 -2.89 -4.38
N THR A 69 -7.89 -3.84 -4.03
CA THR A 69 -6.43 -3.64 -3.98
C THR A 69 -5.72 -4.91 -4.42
N GLN A 70 -4.49 -4.79 -4.91
CA GLN A 70 -3.55 -5.90 -5.07
C GLN A 70 -2.28 -5.69 -4.22
N ASP A 71 -2.26 -4.65 -3.40
CA ASP A 71 -1.12 -4.30 -2.54
C ASP A 71 -1.27 -4.90 -1.15
N TRP A 72 -0.35 -5.82 -0.81
CA TRP A 72 -0.28 -6.43 0.51
C TRP A 72 -0.04 -5.40 1.62
N GLN A 73 0.63 -4.29 1.30
CA GLN A 73 0.84 -3.18 2.22
C GLN A 73 -0.46 -2.44 2.58
N VAL A 74 -1.54 -2.65 1.81
CA VAL A 74 -2.90 -2.20 2.10
C VAL A 74 -3.68 -3.31 2.80
N ALA A 75 -3.75 -4.49 2.20
CA ALA A 75 -4.62 -5.58 2.68
C ALA A 75 -4.24 -6.06 4.09
N SER A 76 -2.95 -6.23 4.38
CA SER A 76 -2.47 -6.74 5.66
C SER A 76 -2.86 -5.88 6.86
N PRO A 77 -2.54 -4.57 6.91
CA PRO A 77 -2.95 -3.73 8.04
C PRO A 77 -4.47 -3.47 8.06
N MET A 78 -5.15 -3.51 6.92
CA MET A 78 -6.62 -3.43 6.89
C MET A 78 -7.29 -4.61 7.58
N PHE A 79 -6.78 -5.85 7.42
CA PHE A 79 -7.31 -6.98 8.19
C PHE A 79 -7.22 -6.74 9.69
N TYR A 80 -6.09 -6.23 10.17
CA TYR A 80 -5.94 -5.91 11.59
C TYR A 80 -6.92 -4.81 12.03
N ALA A 81 -6.98 -3.70 11.31
CA ALA A 81 -7.87 -2.58 11.65
C ALA A 81 -9.36 -2.99 11.67
N GLN A 82 -9.80 -3.79 10.69
CA GLN A 82 -11.20 -4.20 10.59
C GLN A 82 -11.56 -5.36 11.54
N GLN A 83 -10.71 -6.39 11.65
CA GLN A 83 -11.03 -7.62 12.39
C GLN A 83 -10.66 -7.54 13.87
N ILE A 84 -9.61 -6.79 14.22
CA ILE A 84 -9.16 -6.66 15.61
C ILE A 84 -9.63 -5.34 16.20
N GLU A 85 -9.36 -4.22 15.54
CA GLU A 85 -9.73 -2.89 16.06
C GLU A 85 -11.18 -2.49 15.75
N GLN A 86 -11.91 -3.32 14.98
CA GLN A 86 -13.32 -3.10 14.63
C GLN A 86 -13.58 -1.76 13.91
N ARG A 87 -12.58 -1.23 13.21
CA ARG A 87 -12.67 0.02 12.44
C ARG A 87 -13.31 -0.23 11.08
N ARG A 88 -14.20 0.67 10.65
CA ARG A 88 -14.80 0.72 9.30
C ARG A 88 -15.19 -0.65 8.74
N ARG A 89 -15.89 -1.46 9.55
CA ARG A 89 -16.39 -2.78 9.14
C ARG A 89 -17.47 -2.72 8.05
N ASP A 90 -17.98 -1.52 7.77
CA ASP A 90 -18.87 -1.22 6.65
C ASP A 90 -18.16 -1.30 5.29
N VAL A 91 -16.85 -1.02 5.24
CA VAL A 91 -16.08 -1.04 3.99
C VAL A 91 -15.69 -2.48 3.65
N LYS A 92 -16.06 -2.91 2.45
CA LYS A 92 -15.67 -4.22 1.90
C LYS A 92 -14.30 -4.09 1.26
N VAL A 93 -13.25 -4.59 1.90
CA VAL A 93 -11.90 -4.59 1.35
C VAL A 93 -11.63 -5.95 0.70
N VAL A 94 -11.27 -5.95 -0.59
CA VAL A 94 -10.99 -7.17 -1.36
C VAL A 94 -9.61 -7.08 -1.99
N ASP A 95 -8.70 -7.95 -1.53
CA ASP A 95 -7.42 -8.20 -2.20
C ASP A 95 -7.62 -9.10 -3.42
N VAL A 96 -7.35 -8.55 -4.60
CA VAL A 96 -7.50 -9.21 -5.91
C VAL A 96 -6.53 -10.40 -6.05
N ASN A 97 -5.36 -10.36 -5.41
CA ASN A 97 -4.42 -11.48 -5.42
C ASN A 97 -4.91 -12.62 -4.54
N LEU A 98 -5.54 -12.32 -3.40
CA LEU A 98 -6.12 -13.35 -2.53
C LEU A 98 -7.34 -14.02 -3.14
N LEU A 99 -8.04 -13.38 -4.09
CA LEU A 99 -9.08 -14.04 -4.89
C LEU A 99 -8.54 -15.26 -5.66
N ARG A 100 -7.22 -15.46 -5.78
CA ARG A 100 -6.61 -16.68 -6.37
C ARG A 100 -6.35 -17.79 -5.34
N ARG A 101 -6.98 -17.72 -4.17
CA ARG A 101 -6.88 -18.73 -3.12
C ARG A 101 -8.27 -19.13 -2.66
N SER A 102 -8.61 -20.41 -2.75
CA SER A 102 -9.99 -20.87 -2.48
C SER A 102 -10.45 -20.57 -1.05
N TRP A 103 -9.54 -20.64 -0.08
CA TRP A 103 -9.80 -20.31 1.33
C TRP A 103 -10.26 -18.86 1.53
N TYR A 104 -9.86 -17.93 0.65
CA TYR A 104 -10.22 -16.53 0.79
C TYR A 104 -11.72 -16.31 0.56
N PHE A 105 -12.36 -17.13 -0.26
CA PHE A 105 -13.81 -17.09 -0.43
C PHE A 105 -14.57 -17.57 0.80
N ASP A 106 -13.99 -18.46 1.61
CA ASP A 106 -14.57 -18.84 2.90
C ASP A 106 -14.48 -17.68 3.91
N TYR A 107 -13.38 -16.92 3.88
CA TYR A 107 -13.25 -15.67 4.63
C TYR A 107 -14.28 -14.62 4.16
N LEU A 108 -14.38 -14.37 2.85
CA LEU A 108 -15.33 -13.41 2.29
C LEU A 108 -16.79 -13.79 2.57
N ARG A 109 -17.14 -15.08 2.52
CA ARG A 109 -18.50 -15.55 2.85
C ARG A 109 -18.88 -15.29 4.31
N ARG A 110 -17.92 -15.36 5.23
CA ARG A 110 -18.14 -15.06 6.65
C ARG A 110 -18.17 -13.55 6.93
N THR A 111 -17.34 -12.78 6.22
CA THR A 111 -17.13 -11.36 6.50
C THR A 111 -18.10 -10.46 5.74
N TYR A 112 -18.35 -10.78 4.47
CA TYR A 112 -19.16 -10.02 3.53
C TYR A 112 -20.18 -10.93 2.79
N PRO A 113 -21.12 -11.57 3.51
CA PRO A 113 -22.05 -12.53 2.91
C PRO A 113 -22.85 -11.93 1.76
N ASP A 114 -23.28 -10.67 1.87
CA ASP A 114 -24.08 -10.02 0.83
C ASP A 114 -23.30 -9.78 -0.47
N LEU A 115 -21.98 -9.52 -0.37
CA LEU A 115 -21.10 -9.39 -1.54
C LEU A 115 -21.01 -10.73 -2.27
N ILE A 116 -20.84 -11.82 -1.51
CA ILE A 116 -20.82 -13.17 -2.07
C ILE A 116 -22.16 -13.53 -2.72
N GLU A 117 -23.29 -13.22 -2.07
CA GLU A 117 -24.61 -13.53 -2.58
C GLU A 117 -24.88 -12.83 -3.93
N ARG A 118 -24.59 -11.53 -4.02
CA ARG A 118 -24.85 -10.74 -5.24
C ARG A 118 -24.08 -11.25 -6.46
N SER A 119 -22.96 -11.94 -6.27
CA SER A 119 -22.13 -12.48 -7.36
C SER A 119 -21.96 -14.00 -7.28
N ARG A 120 -22.86 -14.68 -6.58
CA ARG A 120 -22.77 -16.11 -6.24
C ARG A 120 -22.44 -16.99 -7.43
N GLU A 121 -23.21 -16.88 -8.52
CA GLU A 121 -23.07 -17.73 -9.70
C GLU A 121 -21.64 -17.66 -10.27
N LYS A 122 -21.14 -16.45 -10.52
CA LYS A 122 -19.79 -16.24 -11.09
C LYS A 122 -18.68 -16.60 -10.09
N ILE A 123 -18.89 -16.38 -8.80
CA ILE A 123 -17.96 -16.78 -7.75
C ILE A 123 -17.87 -18.31 -7.67
N GLU A 124 -18.99 -19.02 -7.64
CA GLU A 124 -19.03 -20.48 -7.50
C GLU A 124 -18.38 -21.16 -8.72
N MET A 125 -18.67 -20.69 -9.95
CA MET A 125 -18.01 -21.17 -11.17
C MET A 125 -16.50 -21.03 -11.10
N PHE A 126 -16.00 -19.85 -10.72
CA PHE A 126 -14.56 -19.61 -10.60
C PHE A 126 -13.93 -20.43 -9.47
N VAL A 127 -14.58 -20.54 -8.30
CA VAL A 127 -14.06 -21.28 -7.15
C VAL A 127 -13.96 -22.78 -7.44
N GLU A 128 -14.87 -23.33 -8.23
CA GLU A 128 -14.77 -24.71 -8.70
C GLU A 128 -13.52 -24.94 -9.54
N ASP A 129 -13.29 -24.10 -10.56
CA ASP A 129 -12.10 -24.15 -11.40
C ASP A 129 -10.81 -23.91 -10.58
N LEU A 130 -10.85 -22.98 -9.62
CA LEU A 130 -9.73 -22.68 -8.73
C LEU A 130 -9.36 -23.88 -7.84
N LYS A 131 -10.34 -24.59 -7.28
CA LYS A 131 -10.09 -25.80 -6.48
C LYS A 131 -9.52 -26.94 -7.32
N ALA A 132 -9.95 -27.06 -8.57
CA ALA A 132 -9.34 -28.01 -9.50
C ALA A 132 -7.87 -27.63 -9.78
N TRP A 133 -7.59 -26.36 -10.02
CA TRP A 133 -6.22 -25.86 -10.20
C TRP A 133 -5.34 -26.05 -8.97
N GLU A 134 -5.84 -25.79 -7.76
CA GLU A 134 -5.09 -25.99 -6.51
C GLU A 134 -4.75 -27.47 -6.25
N ARG A 135 -5.56 -28.40 -6.78
CA ARG A 135 -5.33 -29.85 -6.66
C ARG A 135 -4.24 -30.34 -7.63
N ASP A 136 -4.26 -29.86 -8.87
CA ASP A 136 -3.27 -30.20 -9.88
C ASP A 136 -2.90 -28.99 -10.78
N PRO A 137 -1.95 -28.15 -10.35
CA PRO A 137 -1.51 -27.01 -11.15
C PRO A 137 -0.80 -27.41 -12.46
N ALA A 138 -0.27 -28.64 -12.55
CA ALA A 138 0.50 -29.10 -13.70
C ALA A 138 -0.42 -29.41 -14.91
N GLU A 139 -1.63 -29.91 -14.64
CA GLU A 139 -2.66 -30.10 -15.66
C GLU A 139 -3.00 -28.77 -16.35
N PHE A 140 -3.25 -27.72 -15.59
CA PHE A 140 -3.57 -26.40 -16.15
C PHE A 140 -2.40 -25.81 -16.91
N LYS A 141 -1.17 -25.94 -16.37
CA LYS A 141 0.04 -25.45 -17.03
C LYS A 141 0.26 -26.10 -18.41
N SER A 142 -0.13 -27.36 -18.58
CA SER A 142 0.01 -28.09 -19.85
C SER A 142 -1.22 -27.98 -20.75
N ASN A 143 -2.34 -27.47 -20.26
CA ASN A 143 -3.60 -27.37 -20.99
C ASN A 143 -4.06 -25.91 -21.14
N ALA A 144 -3.83 -25.36 -22.34
CA ALA A 144 -4.18 -23.98 -22.67
C ALA A 144 -5.69 -23.68 -22.53
N LEU A 145 -6.56 -24.65 -22.81
CA LEU A 145 -8.02 -24.47 -22.69
C LEU A 145 -8.45 -24.35 -21.23
N LEU A 146 -7.88 -25.16 -20.33
CA LEU A 146 -8.14 -25.05 -18.89
C LEU A 146 -7.62 -23.73 -18.32
N THR A 147 -6.40 -23.33 -18.72
CA THR A 147 -5.83 -22.04 -18.34
C THR A 147 -6.69 -20.87 -18.84
N GLN A 148 -7.20 -20.94 -20.07
CA GLN A 148 -8.10 -19.92 -20.60
C GLN A 148 -9.43 -19.90 -19.84
N LYS A 149 -10.03 -21.08 -19.58
CA LYS A 149 -11.29 -21.21 -18.83
C LYS A 149 -11.23 -20.53 -17.47
N ILE A 150 -10.23 -20.89 -16.64
CA ILE A 150 -10.08 -20.30 -15.30
C ILE A 150 -9.76 -18.81 -15.35
N SER A 151 -8.99 -18.36 -16.36
CA SER A 151 -8.67 -16.94 -16.53
C SER A 151 -9.90 -16.11 -16.91
N THR A 152 -10.75 -16.64 -17.80
CA THR A 152 -12.04 -16.02 -18.15
C THR A 152 -12.97 -15.99 -16.94
N ALA A 153 -13.11 -17.11 -16.22
CA ALA A 153 -13.94 -17.18 -15.01
C ALA A 153 -13.47 -16.18 -13.93
N PHE A 154 -12.17 -15.99 -13.75
CA PHE A 154 -11.61 -15.00 -12.83
C PHE A 154 -12.03 -13.57 -13.21
N LEU A 155 -11.91 -13.21 -14.50
CA LEU A 155 -12.32 -11.90 -14.99
C LEU A 155 -13.82 -11.70 -14.82
N GLU A 156 -14.64 -12.65 -15.25
CA GLU A 156 -16.10 -12.58 -15.14
C GLU A 156 -16.58 -12.46 -13.69
N MET A 157 -15.91 -13.14 -12.75
CA MET A 157 -16.19 -13.02 -11.32
C MET A 157 -15.93 -11.60 -10.82
N ILE A 158 -14.77 -11.00 -11.13
CA ILE A 158 -14.46 -9.63 -10.71
C ILE A 158 -15.42 -8.63 -11.36
N GLN A 159 -15.72 -8.81 -12.65
CA GLN A 159 -16.70 -7.99 -13.36
C GLN A 159 -18.06 -8.05 -12.68
N SER A 160 -18.52 -9.24 -12.27
CA SER A 160 -19.76 -9.43 -11.53
C SER A 160 -19.72 -8.72 -10.18
N ILE A 161 -18.66 -8.91 -9.38
CA ILE A 161 -18.52 -8.28 -8.06
C ILE A 161 -18.57 -6.75 -8.19
N VAL A 162 -17.74 -6.16 -9.06
CA VAL A 162 -17.70 -4.70 -9.25
C VAL A 162 -19.03 -4.17 -9.76
N THR A 163 -19.63 -4.82 -10.76
CA THR A 163 -20.90 -4.38 -11.36
C THR A 163 -22.03 -4.42 -10.34
N ASN A 164 -22.14 -5.50 -9.57
CA ASN A 164 -23.24 -5.68 -8.62
C ASN A 164 -23.04 -4.85 -7.35
N GLU A 165 -21.81 -4.69 -6.86
CA GLU A 165 -21.53 -3.78 -5.74
C GLU A 165 -21.76 -2.31 -6.13
N SER A 166 -21.46 -1.91 -7.37
CA SER A 166 -21.71 -0.54 -7.85
C SER A 166 -23.20 -0.15 -7.84
N ALA A 167 -24.11 -1.12 -7.79
CA ALA A 167 -25.55 -0.87 -7.68
C ALA A 167 -26.01 -0.56 -6.25
N VAL A 168 -25.21 -0.91 -5.23
CA VAL A 168 -25.56 -0.75 -3.81
C VAL A 168 -24.65 0.20 -3.05
N GLY A 169 -23.46 0.50 -3.59
CA GLY A 169 -22.51 1.43 -2.99
C GLY A 169 -21.38 1.81 -3.95
N PRO A 170 -20.57 2.82 -3.60
CA PRO A 170 -19.45 3.23 -4.41
C PRO A 170 -18.34 2.17 -4.43
N VAL A 171 -17.68 2.04 -5.58
CA VAL A 171 -16.57 1.11 -5.77
C VAL A 171 -15.29 1.89 -5.97
N TYR A 172 -14.25 1.48 -5.26
CA TYR A 172 -12.95 2.10 -5.25
C TYR A 172 -11.88 1.09 -5.64
N MET A 173 -10.77 1.59 -6.16
CA MET A 173 -9.54 0.82 -6.36
C MET A 173 -8.33 1.62 -5.89
N THR A 174 -7.31 0.93 -5.39
CA THR A 174 -6.00 1.52 -5.13
C THR A 174 -5.16 1.61 -6.42
N ARG A 175 -4.15 2.49 -6.43
CA ARG A 175 -3.35 2.76 -7.63
C ARG A 175 -2.52 1.56 -8.12
N ASP A 176 -2.20 0.63 -7.22
CA ASP A 176 -1.34 -0.52 -7.52
C ASP A 176 -1.94 -1.40 -8.61
N LEU A 177 -3.27 -1.44 -8.74
CA LEU A 177 -3.97 -2.08 -9.86
C LEU A 177 -3.67 -1.45 -11.23
N LEU A 178 -3.11 -0.25 -11.29
CA LEU A 178 -2.67 0.41 -12.55
C LEU A 178 -1.21 0.10 -12.88
N LEU A 179 -0.44 -0.50 -11.96
CA LEU A 179 0.94 -0.84 -12.21
C LEU A 179 1.01 -2.00 -13.22
N PRO A 180 2.01 -2.01 -14.12
CA PRO A 180 2.18 -3.10 -15.07
C PRO A 180 2.31 -4.44 -14.33
N ASP A 181 1.31 -5.29 -14.46
CA ASP A 181 1.29 -6.65 -13.95
C ASP A 181 0.72 -7.59 -15.02
N THR A 182 1.42 -8.69 -15.26
CA THR A 182 0.98 -9.73 -16.20
C THR A 182 -0.16 -10.57 -15.62
N THR A 183 -0.30 -10.60 -14.28
CA THR A 183 -1.25 -11.47 -13.58
C THR A 183 -2.67 -10.91 -13.64
N ASN A 184 -2.83 -9.61 -13.36
CA ASN A 184 -4.14 -8.95 -13.31
C ASN A 184 -4.40 -7.98 -14.47
N GLY A 185 -3.57 -7.99 -15.52
CA GLY A 185 -3.66 -7.05 -16.63
C GLY A 185 -5.03 -6.97 -17.32
N ALA A 186 -5.75 -8.10 -17.47
CA ALA A 186 -7.09 -8.12 -18.03
C ALA A 186 -8.12 -7.38 -17.15
N VAL A 187 -8.00 -7.49 -15.83
CA VAL A 187 -8.84 -6.79 -14.86
C VAL A 187 -8.56 -5.29 -14.92
N THR A 188 -7.29 -4.90 -14.89
CA THR A 188 -6.85 -3.51 -15.01
C THR A 188 -7.34 -2.88 -16.32
N GLN A 189 -7.16 -3.58 -17.44
CA GLN A 189 -7.63 -3.12 -18.74
C GLN A 189 -9.15 -2.91 -18.75
N TRP A 190 -9.91 -3.89 -18.25
CA TRP A 190 -11.36 -3.75 -18.18
C TRP A 190 -11.81 -2.57 -17.30
N LEU A 191 -11.22 -2.41 -16.11
CA LEU A 191 -11.53 -1.32 -15.18
C LEU A 191 -11.28 0.05 -15.82
N THR A 192 -10.10 0.23 -16.42
CA THR A 192 -9.69 1.50 -17.05
C THR A 192 -10.45 1.83 -18.34
N GLN A 193 -11.01 0.82 -19.03
CA GLN A 193 -11.85 1.02 -20.21
C GLN A 193 -13.32 1.27 -19.85
N SER A 194 -13.78 0.73 -18.72
CA SER A 194 -15.20 0.75 -18.33
C SER A 194 -15.55 1.88 -17.36
N TYR A 195 -14.55 2.44 -16.66
CA TYR A 195 -14.76 3.43 -15.62
C TYR A 195 -13.78 4.61 -15.76
N GLN A 196 -14.28 5.81 -15.47
CA GLN A 196 -13.42 6.94 -15.12
C GLN A 196 -12.89 6.73 -13.70
N LEU A 197 -11.59 6.96 -13.52
CA LEU A 197 -10.93 6.89 -12.23
C LEU A 197 -10.91 8.28 -11.59
N VAL A 198 -11.75 8.50 -10.59
CA VAL A 198 -11.84 9.78 -9.88
C VAL A 198 -10.99 9.72 -8.60
N PRO A 199 -9.86 10.43 -8.51
CA PRO A 199 -9.02 10.40 -7.31
C PRO A 199 -9.74 10.99 -6.09
N HIS A 200 -9.76 10.26 -4.97
CA HIS A 200 -10.32 10.69 -3.70
C HIS A 200 -9.47 10.15 -2.54
N GLY A 201 -8.69 11.04 -1.90
CA GLY A 201 -7.66 10.62 -0.94
C GLY A 201 -6.62 9.71 -1.62
N LEU A 202 -6.39 8.52 -1.04
CA LEU A 202 -5.43 7.54 -1.54
C LEU A 202 -6.04 6.44 -2.43
N VAL A 203 -7.30 6.62 -2.86
CA VAL A 203 -8.02 5.67 -3.74
C VAL A 203 -8.60 6.37 -4.96
N PHE A 204 -8.97 5.58 -5.98
CA PHE A 204 -9.79 6.03 -7.11
C PHE A 204 -11.21 5.53 -6.93
N ASN A 205 -12.20 6.42 -6.97
CA ASN A 205 -13.61 6.05 -7.14
C ASN A 205 -13.88 5.71 -8.60
N LEU A 206 -14.61 4.64 -8.85
CA LEU A 206 -14.95 4.15 -10.19
C LEU A 206 -16.31 4.70 -10.62
N THR A 207 -16.31 5.62 -11.59
CA THR A 207 -17.55 6.22 -12.13
C THR A 207 -17.76 5.80 -13.58
N ARG A 208 -19.01 5.57 -13.99
CA ARG A 208 -19.34 5.15 -15.37
C ARG A 208 -19.46 6.31 -16.36
N ASP A 209 -19.64 7.53 -15.84
CA ASP A 209 -19.68 8.74 -16.65
C ASP A 209 -18.33 9.47 -16.60
N SER A 210 -18.10 10.37 -17.56
CA SER A 210 -16.88 11.15 -17.73
C SER A 210 -16.99 12.58 -17.17
N ARG A 211 -18.04 12.89 -16.42
CA ARG A 211 -18.26 14.25 -15.90
C ARG A 211 -17.29 14.56 -14.78
N PHE A 212 -17.23 15.84 -14.41
CA PHE A 212 -16.53 16.22 -13.19
C PHE A 212 -17.30 15.71 -11.96
N HIS A 213 -16.61 14.94 -11.12
CA HIS A 213 -17.08 14.50 -9.81
C HIS A 213 -16.32 15.28 -8.76
N ASP A 214 -17.02 16.20 -8.10
CA ASP A 214 -16.42 17.04 -7.07
C ASP A 214 -16.31 16.28 -5.74
N SER A 215 -15.33 15.38 -5.66
CA SER A 215 -15.00 14.69 -4.42
C SER A 215 -14.41 15.68 -3.40
N PRO A 216 -14.83 15.60 -2.11
CA PRO A 216 -14.30 16.45 -1.06
C PRO A 216 -12.81 16.21 -0.86
N ASP A 217 -12.10 17.22 -0.37
CA ASP A 217 -10.68 17.09 -0.08
C ASP A 217 -10.49 16.30 1.23
N VAL A 218 -9.50 15.41 1.24
CA VAL A 218 -9.23 14.48 2.33
C VAL A 218 -7.93 14.91 2.99
N GLN A 219 -7.96 15.17 4.30
CA GLN A 219 -6.75 15.49 5.05
C GLN A 219 -5.95 14.22 5.32
N LEU A 220 -4.72 14.17 4.81
CA LEU A 220 -3.83 13.03 4.97
C LEU A 220 -2.91 13.21 6.18
N GLU A 221 -2.91 12.26 7.11
CA GLU A 221 -1.92 12.17 8.19
C GLU A 221 -0.63 11.55 7.66
N THR A 222 0.49 12.27 7.78
CA THR A 222 1.78 11.88 7.17
C THR A 222 2.95 11.94 8.16
N ARG A 223 2.66 11.99 9.46
CA ARG A 223 3.67 11.92 10.53
C ARG A 223 4.65 10.76 10.32
N GLY A 224 5.93 11.06 10.38
CA GLY A 224 6.99 10.08 10.17
C GLY A 224 7.16 9.59 8.72
N LEU A 225 6.33 10.00 7.77
CA LEU A 225 6.44 9.53 6.38
C LEU A 225 7.55 10.27 5.61
N ALA A 226 7.60 11.60 5.74
CA ALA A 226 8.56 12.45 5.03
C ALA A 226 9.12 13.62 5.88
N ASP A 227 8.70 13.74 7.15
CA ASP A 227 9.09 14.85 8.05
C ASP A 227 10.47 14.66 8.71
N GLY A 228 11.14 13.54 8.46
CA GLY A 228 12.45 13.20 9.03
C GLY A 228 12.42 12.69 10.48
N SER A 229 11.25 12.58 11.10
CA SER A 229 11.09 12.05 12.47
C SER A 229 11.29 10.52 12.54
N VAL A 230 11.01 9.82 11.45
CA VAL A 230 11.35 8.40 11.24
C VAL A 230 12.26 8.30 10.02
N ARG A 231 13.26 7.42 10.10
CA ARG A 231 14.22 7.19 9.00
C ARG A 231 14.01 5.79 8.44
N PHE A 232 14.03 5.68 7.13
CA PHE A 232 13.89 4.43 6.41
C PHE A 232 15.15 4.15 5.58
N GLU A 233 15.52 2.88 5.47
CA GLU A 233 16.55 2.46 4.53
C GLU A 233 16.08 2.70 3.09
N LYS A 234 17.01 2.80 2.13
CA LYS A 234 16.67 3.16 0.74
C LYS A 234 15.75 2.14 0.08
N ASP A 235 15.90 0.87 0.43
CA ASP A 235 15.12 -0.28 -0.03
C ASP A 235 13.97 -0.66 0.92
N ASP A 236 13.70 0.17 1.93
CA ASP A 236 12.55 -0.02 2.81
C ASP A 236 11.23 0.11 2.01
N VAL A 237 10.25 -0.73 2.35
CA VAL A 237 8.93 -0.74 1.72
C VAL A 237 8.23 0.62 1.78
N VAL A 238 8.51 1.43 2.81
CA VAL A 238 7.96 2.78 2.92
C VAL A 238 8.45 3.65 1.77
N ASN A 239 9.75 3.62 1.48
CA ASN A 239 10.34 4.36 0.37
C ASN A 239 9.97 3.77 -0.99
N LEU A 240 9.87 2.45 -1.09
CA LEU A 240 9.62 1.75 -2.36
C LEU A 240 8.14 1.74 -2.78
N LYS A 241 7.21 1.73 -1.82
CA LYS A 241 5.78 1.53 -2.10
C LYS A 241 4.87 2.58 -1.47
N ILE A 242 5.01 2.84 -0.18
CA ILE A 242 4.07 3.69 0.57
C ILE A 242 4.19 5.15 0.14
N LEU A 243 5.37 5.75 0.24
CA LEU A 243 5.61 7.14 -0.15
C LEU A 243 5.27 7.38 -1.63
N PRO A 244 5.69 6.51 -2.59
CA PRO A 244 5.22 6.57 -3.98
C PRO A 244 3.69 6.45 -4.12
N GLY A 245 3.03 5.71 -3.22
CA GLY A 245 1.59 5.62 -3.04
C GLY A 245 0.94 6.99 -2.89
N TYR A 246 1.34 7.69 -1.83
CA TYR A 246 0.86 9.03 -1.51
C TYR A 246 1.13 10.03 -2.63
N THR A 247 2.39 10.13 -3.06
CA THR A 247 2.80 11.14 -4.04
C THR A 247 2.10 10.94 -5.38
N SER A 248 1.92 9.69 -5.81
CA SER A 248 1.20 9.39 -7.05
C SER A 248 -0.28 9.72 -6.95
N MET A 249 -0.94 9.45 -5.82
CA MET A 249 -2.35 9.79 -5.66
C MET A 249 -2.57 11.30 -5.61
N LEU A 250 -1.70 12.05 -4.94
CA LEU A 250 -1.71 13.51 -4.94
C LEU A 250 -1.47 14.10 -6.34
N ILE A 251 -0.53 13.56 -7.11
CA ILE A 251 -0.31 13.95 -8.52
C ILE A 251 -1.55 13.64 -9.37
N ASN A 252 -2.15 12.46 -9.22
CA ASN A 252 -3.36 12.10 -9.96
C ASN A 252 -4.53 13.01 -9.60
N ARG A 253 -4.69 13.36 -8.32
CA ARG A 253 -5.67 14.34 -7.86
C ARG A 253 -5.45 15.71 -8.51
N GLY A 254 -4.21 16.20 -8.52
CA GLY A 254 -3.85 17.46 -9.18
C GLY A 254 -4.17 17.45 -10.68
N ARG A 255 -3.79 16.38 -11.39
CA ARG A 255 -4.08 16.21 -12.82
C ARG A 255 -5.56 16.16 -13.12
N TYR A 256 -6.33 15.40 -12.33
CA TYR A 256 -7.79 15.33 -12.46
C TYR A 256 -8.43 16.71 -12.30
N LEU A 257 -8.08 17.43 -11.24
CA LEU A 257 -8.59 18.78 -10.99
C LEU A 257 -8.22 19.76 -12.12
N ALA A 258 -6.97 19.73 -12.59
CA ALA A 258 -6.51 20.58 -13.68
C ALA A 258 -7.26 20.29 -14.99
N ALA A 259 -7.53 19.01 -15.31
CA ALA A 259 -8.29 18.61 -16.49
C ALA A 259 -9.74 19.14 -16.49
N PHE A 260 -10.30 19.42 -15.30
CA PHE A 260 -11.63 20.03 -15.13
C PHE A 260 -11.57 21.52 -14.75
N ASN A 261 -10.47 22.20 -15.08
CA ASN A 261 -10.25 23.64 -14.85
C ASN A 261 -10.25 24.08 -13.36
N GLN A 262 -10.10 23.14 -12.43
CA GLN A 262 -10.01 23.41 -10.98
C GLN A 262 -8.57 23.73 -10.57
N HIS A 263 -7.93 24.70 -11.24
CA HIS A 263 -6.50 24.97 -11.12
C HIS A 263 -6.06 25.36 -9.69
N ALA A 264 -6.89 26.11 -8.96
CA ALA A 264 -6.58 26.49 -7.58
C ALA A 264 -6.43 25.26 -6.66
N ARG A 265 -7.31 24.27 -6.80
CA ARG A 265 -7.24 23.01 -6.03
C ARG A 265 -6.15 22.09 -6.55
N ALA A 266 -5.93 22.05 -7.86
CA ALA A 266 -4.84 21.29 -8.46
C ALA A 266 -3.47 21.71 -7.90
N ILE A 267 -3.25 23.02 -7.75
CA ILE A 267 -2.03 23.60 -7.14
C ILE A 267 -1.80 23.08 -5.72
N ILE A 268 -2.85 22.97 -4.91
CA ILE A 268 -2.75 22.45 -3.53
C ILE A 268 -2.27 21.01 -3.56
N ALA A 269 -2.91 20.15 -4.34
CA ALA A 269 -2.54 18.73 -4.44
C ALA A 269 -1.09 18.53 -4.94
N PHE A 270 -0.64 19.31 -5.94
CA PHE A 270 0.75 19.24 -6.40
C PHE A 270 1.75 19.73 -5.34
N LYS A 271 1.41 20.77 -4.57
CA LYS A 271 2.25 21.24 -3.46
C LYS A 271 2.36 20.18 -2.36
N GLU A 272 1.26 19.52 -1.99
CA GLU A 272 1.28 18.43 -1.02
C GLU A 272 2.18 17.27 -1.48
N ALA A 273 2.12 16.90 -2.78
CA ALA A 273 3.03 15.91 -3.33
C ALA A 273 4.50 16.33 -3.18
N LEU A 274 4.81 17.61 -3.42
CA LEU A 274 6.17 18.16 -3.33
C LEU A 274 6.67 18.36 -1.89
N ILE A 275 5.76 18.46 -0.91
CA ILE A 275 6.12 18.42 0.52
C ILE A 275 6.64 17.03 0.88
N LEU A 276 6.02 15.98 0.34
CA LEU A 276 6.42 14.58 0.57
C LEU A 276 7.69 14.19 -0.20
N ASP A 277 7.81 14.61 -1.45
CA ASP A 277 9.04 14.48 -2.23
C ASP A 277 9.24 15.69 -3.15
N PRO A 278 10.20 16.58 -2.83
CA PRO A 278 10.46 17.77 -3.63
C PRO A 278 10.89 17.47 -5.07
N ASN A 279 11.38 16.27 -5.39
CA ASN A 279 11.99 15.92 -6.68
C ASN A 279 11.00 15.43 -7.74
N LEU A 280 9.70 15.40 -7.45
CA LEU A 280 8.67 14.90 -8.35
C LEU A 280 8.46 15.84 -9.55
N ALA A 281 9.09 15.52 -10.69
CA ALA A 281 8.97 16.31 -11.93
C ALA A 281 7.52 16.54 -12.36
N ALA A 282 6.70 15.47 -12.36
CA ALA A 282 5.29 15.54 -12.71
C ALA A 282 4.46 16.50 -11.82
N ALA A 283 4.82 16.61 -10.53
CA ALA A 283 4.15 17.55 -9.61
C ALA A 283 4.60 18.99 -9.86
N ARG A 284 5.90 19.22 -10.13
CA ARG A 284 6.43 20.55 -10.48
C ARG A 284 5.83 21.08 -11.79
N GLU A 285 5.75 20.22 -12.81
CA GLU A 285 5.13 20.55 -14.11
C GLU A 285 3.65 20.90 -13.93
N GLY A 286 2.87 20.02 -13.29
CA GLY A 286 1.45 20.28 -13.05
C GLY A 286 1.18 21.53 -12.20
N LEU A 287 2.05 21.81 -11.22
CA LEU A 287 2.01 23.04 -10.43
C LEU A 287 2.25 24.28 -11.30
N ALA A 288 3.27 24.26 -12.14
CA ALA A 288 3.60 25.38 -13.02
C ALA A 288 2.47 25.64 -14.04
N GLU A 289 1.98 24.58 -14.69
CA GLU A 289 0.87 24.65 -15.65
C GLU A 289 -0.41 25.20 -15.01
N SER A 290 -0.78 24.69 -13.84
CA SER A 290 -1.99 25.15 -13.14
C SER A 290 -1.85 26.59 -12.64
N THR A 291 -0.66 27.00 -12.20
CA THR A 291 -0.40 28.38 -11.76
C THR A 291 -0.51 29.36 -12.92
N ALA A 292 -0.01 29.00 -14.11
CA ALA A 292 -0.11 29.82 -15.31
C ALA A 292 -1.55 30.04 -15.80
N LYS A 293 -2.50 29.22 -15.34
CA LYS A 293 -3.93 29.33 -15.64
C LYS A 293 -4.71 30.21 -14.66
N LEU A 294 -4.11 30.58 -13.53
CA LEU A 294 -4.72 31.54 -12.61
C LEU A 294 -4.47 32.98 -13.09
N PRO A 295 -5.44 33.89 -12.91
CA PRO A 295 -5.20 35.31 -13.15
C PRO A 295 -4.02 35.77 -12.28
N SER A 296 -3.11 36.56 -12.85
CA SER A 296 -2.10 37.24 -12.02
C SER A 296 -2.82 38.14 -11.01
N PRO A 297 -2.34 38.18 -9.75
CA PRO A 297 -2.94 39.01 -8.72
C PRO A 297 -2.90 40.50 -9.08
#